data_AF-I3TGM8-F1
#
_entry.id   AF-I3TGM8-F1
#
_cell.length_a   1.000
_cell.length_b   1.000
_cell.length_c   1.000
_cell.angle_alpha   90.00
_cell.angle_beta   90.00
_cell.angle_gamma   90.00
#
_symmetry.space_group_name_H-M   'P 1'
#
loop_
_entity.id
_entity.type
_entity.pdbx_description
1 polymer ?
#
loop_
_entity_poly.entity_id
_entity_poly.type
_entity_poly.pdbx_seq_one_letter_code
_entity_poly.pdbx_strand_id
1 'polypeptide(L)'
;MNSIAKFKPIDPALARALLEFVDRRNLGKTVDIDGQDYVLSYISQNSNAFFQSRGLSIYFKTARSIIRISDHWSKSLGNERSRKLNCGSISGKTWILDGATDRISFDRYAGKYPWVMLAGKCGLASLNKTCDHWSE
;
A
#
# COMPACT_ATOMS: atom_id res chain seq x y z
N MET A 1 15.58 -16.98 2.62
CA MET A 1 14.36 -16.68 3.41
C MET A 1 13.65 -15.50 2.76
N ASN A 2 12.34 -15.58 2.52
CA ASN A 2 11.58 -14.41 2.04
C ASN A 2 11.45 -13.40 3.20
N SER A 3 11.97 -12.19 3.02
CA SER A 3 11.86 -11.12 4.01
C SER A 3 10.40 -10.66 4.14
N ILE A 4 9.88 -10.66 5.37
CA ILE A 4 8.48 -10.36 5.69
C ILE A 4 8.36 -8.96 6.29
N ALA A 5 7.62 -8.07 5.64
CA ALA A 5 7.24 -6.78 6.19
C ALA A 5 5.82 -6.84 6.78
N LYS A 6 5.70 -6.55 8.08
CA LYS A 6 4.42 -6.53 8.80
C LYS A 6 3.91 -5.10 8.95
N PHE A 7 2.67 -4.87 8.52
CA PHE A 7 1.96 -3.61 8.60
C PHE A 7 0.87 -3.73 9.65
N LYS A 8 0.68 -2.69 10.46
CA LYS A 8 -0.47 -2.58 11.34
C LYS A 8 -1.59 -1.82 10.62
N PRO A 9 -2.86 -2.18 10.79
CA PRO A 9 -3.99 -1.39 10.31
C PRO A 9 -3.87 0.10 10.66
N ILE A 10 -4.37 0.96 9.77
CA ILE A 10 -4.59 2.38 10.06
C ILE A 10 -6.08 2.69 10.04
N ASP A 11 -6.43 3.86 10.57
CA ASP A 11 -7.78 4.40 10.51
C ASP A 11 -8.28 4.47 9.04
N PRO A 12 -9.45 3.88 8.72
CA PRO A 12 -10.09 4.01 7.42
C PRO A 12 -10.33 5.46 6.98
N ALA A 13 -10.59 6.39 7.91
CA ALA A 13 -10.77 7.81 7.59
C ALA A 13 -9.48 8.43 7.02
N LEU A 14 -8.34 8.20 7.69
CA LEU A 14 -7.02 8.58 7.19
C LEU A 14 -6.74 7.96 5.82
N ALA A 15 -7.04 6.66 5.66
CA ALA A 15 -6.81 5.99 4.39
C ALA A 15 -7.63 6.59 3.23
N ARG A 16 -8.89 7.00 3.49
CA ARG A 16 -9.72 7.71 2.49
C ARG A 16 -9.15 9.09 2.17
N ALA A 17 -8.75 9.86 3.18
CA ALA A 17 -8.15 11.19 2.97
C ALA A 17 -6.87 11.10 2.13
N LEU A 18 -6.03 10.09 2.38
CA LEU A 18 -4.85 9.82 1.55
C LEU A 18 -5.23 9.46 0.11
N LEU A 19 -6.25 8.63 -0.11
CA LEU A 19 -6.70 8.22 -1.44
C LEU A 19 -7.20 9.38 -2.31
N GLU A 20 -7.80 10.42 -1.71
CA GLU A 20 -8.22 11.64 -2.42
C GLU A 20 -7.02 12.35 -3.09
N PHE A 21 -5.87 12.35 -2.42
CA PHE A 21 -4.64 12.97 -2.92
C PHE A 21 -3.95 12.17 -4.03
N VAL A 22 -4.34 10.92 -4.26
CA VAL A 22 -3.64 10.04 -5.19
C VAL A 22 -3.93 10.45 -6.63
N ASP A 23 -2.88 10.99 -7.25
CA ASP A 23 -2.73 11.29 -8.66
C ASP A 23 -1.26 11.06 -9.03
N ARG A 24 -0.97 10.51 -10.23
CA ARG A 24 0.42 10.29 -10.66
C ARG A 24 1.24 11.60 -10.71
N ARG A 25 0.59 12.75 -10.96
CA ARG A 25 1.20 14.09 -10.94
C ARG A 25 1.58 14.55 -9.54
N ASN A 26 1.12 13.85 -8.50
CA ASN A 26 1.44 14.12 -7.11
C ASN A 26 2.54 13.19 -6.56
N LEU A 27 3.14 12.32 -7.39
CA LEU A 27 4.30 11.53 -6.96
C LEU A 27 5.43 12.45 -6.49
N GLY A 28 5.97 12.16 -5.30
CA GLY A 28 6.97 12.98 -4.61
C GLY A 28 6.41 14.22 -3.90
N LYS A 29 5.12 14.53 -4.05
CA LYS A 29 4.49 15.66 -3.35
C LYS A 29 3.93 15.26 -1.99
N THR A 30 3.86 16.25 -1.11
CA THR A 30 3.35 16.14 0.26
C THR A 30 1.89 16.56 0.35
N VAL A 31 1.13 15.85 1.18
CA VAL A 31 -0.18 16.27 1.69
C VAL A 31 -0.11 16.31 3.22
N ASP A 32 -0.60 17.40 3.81
CA ASP A 32 -0.80 17.51 5.25
C ASP A 32 -2.20 17.01 5.61
N ILE A 33 -2.27 16.12 6.60
CA ILE A 33 -3.53 15.65 7.18
C ILE A 33 -3.36 15.67 8.69
N ASP A 34 -4.16 16.47 9.37
CA ASP A 34 -4.14 16.65 10.82
C ASP A 34 -2.74 17.01 11.38
N GLY A 35 -1.99 17.85 10.67
CA GLY A 35 -0.66 18.30 11.07
C GLY A 35 0.46 17.27 10.87
N GLN A 36 0.19 16.22 10.09
CA GLN A 36 1.18 15.22 9.70
C GLN A 36 1.37 15.24 8.18
N ASP A 37 2.64 15.36 7.77
CA ASP A 37 3.04 15.26 6.37
C ASP A 37 3.06 13.80 5.87
N TYR A 38 2.48 13.59 4.70
CA TYR A 38 2.52 12.35 3.94
C TYR A 38 2.97 12.61 2.51
N VAL A 39 4.07 11.98 2.09
CA VAL A 39 4.59 12.07 0.72
C VAL A 39 4.06 10.91 -0.10
N LEU A 40 3.39 11.17 -1.21
CA LEU A 40 3.00 10.13 -2.16
C LEU A 40 4.24 9.56 -2.85
N SER A 41 4.76 8.45 -2.32
CA SER A 41 6.08 7.94 -2.67
C SER A 41 6.06 7.03 -3.89
N TYR A 42 5.05 6.17 -4.02
CA TYR A 42 5.01 5.21 -5.11
C TYR A 42 3.58 4.72 -5.40
N ILE A 43 3.30 4.45 -6.68
CA ILE A 43 2.07 3.80 -7.14
C ILE A 43 2.46 2.61 -8.01
N SER A 44 2.16 1.41 -7.55
CA SER A 44 2.26 0.18 -8.33
C SER A 44 0.88 -0.19 -8.86
N GLN A 45 0.76 -0.33 -10.17
CA GLN A 45 -0.46 -0.79 -10.82
C GLN A 45 -0.13 -1.89 -11.82
N ASN A 46 -0.80 -3.02 -11.72
CA ASN A 46 -0.79 -4.06 -12.73
C ASN A 46 -2.21 -4.58 -13.00
N SER A 47 -2.43 -5.05 -14.21
CA SER A 47 -3.65 -5.74 -14.62
C SER A 47 -3.26 -7.00 -15.36
N ASN A 48 -3.96 -8.09 -15.09
CA ASN A 48 -3.79 -9.34 -15.82
C ASN A 48 -5.14 -9.77 -16.38
N ALA A 49 -5.27 -9.73 -17.71
CA ALA A 49 -6.49 -10.09 -18.42
C ALA A 49 -6.82 -11.59 -18.27
N PHE A 50 -5.82 -12.46 -18.31
CA PHE A 50 -5.98 -13.91 -18.20
C PHE A 50 -6.51 -14.31 -16.82
N PHE A 51 -5.94 -13.76 -15.75
CA PHE A 51 -6.39 -14.03 -14.38
C PHE A 51 -7.55 -13.15 -13.92
N GLN A 52 -8.10 -12.33 -14.82
CA GLN A 52 -9.17 -11.37 -14.52
C GLN A 52 -8.91 -10.59 -13.22
N SER A 53 -7.68 -10.09 -13.08
CA SER A 53 -7.23 -9.50 -11.83
C SER A 53 -6.50 -8.18 -12.06
N ARG A 54 -6.43 -7.41 -10.99
CA ARG A 54 -5.61 -6.21 -10.88
C ARG A 54 -4.82 -6.28 -9.58
N GLY A 55 -3.73 -5.52 -9.53
CA GLY A 55 -3.07 -5.17 -8.30
C GLY A 55 -2.78 -3.68 -8.29
N LEU A 56 -3.33 -2.99 -7.31
CA LEU A 56 -3.03 -1.60 -6.99
C LEU A 56 -2.40 -1.54 -5.59
N SER A 57 -1.21 -0.97 -5.51
CA SER A 57 -0.54 -0.63 -4.26
C SER A 57 -0.08 0.80 -4.31
N ILE A 58 -0.52 1.58 -3.34
CA ILE A 58 -0.18 3.00 -3.19
C ILE A 58 0.60 3.14 -1.89
N TYR A 59 1.70 3.88 -1.95
CA TYR A 59 2.63 4.05 -0.83
C TYR A 59 2.79 5.51 -0.48
N PHE A 60 2.59 5.83 0.79
CA PHE A 60 2.87 7.13 1.36
C PHE A 60 4.03 7.03 2.36
N LYS A 61 5.02 7.90 2.25
CA LYS A 61 6.13 8.03 3.21
C LYS A 61 5.80 9.13 4.21
N THR A 62 6.03 8.85 5.48
CA THR A 62 6.18 9.88 6.53
C THR A 62 7.63 9.87 7.00
N ALA A 63 7.98 10.79 7.90
CA ALA A 63 9.33 10.85 8.49
C ALA A 63 9.82 9.53 9.10
N ARG A 64 8.91 8.66 9.58
CA ARG A 64 9.27 7.42 10.30
C ARG A 64 8.59 6.17 9.81
N SER A 65 7.74 6.24 8.79
CA SER A 65 6.92 5.10 8.37
C SER A 65 6.53 5.12 6.91
N ILE A 66 6.16 3.95 6.41
CA ILE A 66 5.46 3.78 5.14
C ILE A 66 4.04 3.34 5.44
N ILE A 67 3.08 4.05 4.85
CA ILE A 67 1.70 3.60 4.70
C ILE A 67 1.58 2.93 3.35
N ARG A 68 0.93 1.77 3.33
CA ARG A 68 0.52 1.09 2.11
C ARG A 68 -0.98 0.96 2.10
N ILE A 69 -1.60 1.38 1.00
CA ILE A 69 -3.01 1.14 0.70
C ILE A 69 -3.06 0.25 -0.53
N SER A 70 -3.64 -0.95 -0.39
CA SER A 70 -3.58 -1.95 -1.44
C SER A 70 -4.78 -2.88 -1.47
N ASP A 71 -5.19 -3.26 -2.68
CA ASP A 71 -6.16 -4.33 -2.92
C ASP A 71 -5.55 -5.75 -2.90
N HIS A 72 -4.24 -5.86 -2.62
CA HIS A 72 -3.55 -7.13 -2.52
C HIS A 72 -2.54 -7.14 -1.37
N TRP A 73 -2.64 -8.15 -0.52
CA TRP A 73 -1.71 -8.41 0.57
C TRP A 73 -1.25 -9.87 0.51
N SER A 74 -0.01 -10.15 0.88
CA SER A 74 0.52 -11.53 0.85
C SER A 74 -0.19 -12.41 1.87
N LYS A 75 -0.57 -11.84 3.01
CA LYS A 75 -1.44 -12.48 3.99
C LYS A 75 -2.30 -11.41 4.67
N SER A 76 -3.61 -11.53 4.53
CA SER A 76 -4.63 -10.74 5.23
C SER A 76 -5.89 -11.59 5.37
N LEU A 77 -6.37 -11.87 6.59
CA LEU A 77 -7.69 -12.50 6.87
C LEU A 77 -8.15 -13.52 5.79
N GLY A 78 -7.36 -14.56 5.50
CA GLY A 78 -7.73 -15.65 4.57
C GLY A 78 -7.54 -15.37 3.06
N ASN A 79 -7.06 -14.19 2.64
CA ASN A 79 -6.77 -13.88 1.24
C ASN A 79 -5.26 -13.96 0.96
N GLU A 80 -4.82 -15.06 0.37
CA GLU A 80 -3.47 -15.23 -0.17
C GLU A 80 -3.44 -14.79 -1.64
N ARG A 81 -3.12 -13.53 -1.95
CA ARG A 81 -2.74 -13.15 -3.32
C ARG A 81 -1.68 -12.05 -3.31
N SER A 82 -0.43 -12.40 -3.63
CA SER A 82 0.54 -11.43 -4.13
C SER A 82 1.63 -12.10 -4.95
N ARG A 83 1.62 -11.88 -6.29
CA ARG A 83 2.82 -11.86 -7.13
C ARG A 83 2.61 -10.95 -8.35
N LYS A 84 2.72 -9.62 -8.15
CA LYS A 84 3.51 -8.71 -8.99
C LYS A 84 3.33 -7.27 -8.49
N LEU A 85 4.39 -6.71 -7.92
CA LEU A 85 4.59 -5.27 -7.82
C LEU A 85 5.64 -4.90 -8.89
N ASN A 86 5.59 -3.68 -9.43
CA ASN A 86 6.45 -3.30 -10.57
C ASN A 86 7.83 -2.76 -10.17
N CYS A 87 8.12 -2.66 -8.87
CA CYS A 87 9.43 -2.25 -8.35
C CYS A 87 10.17 -3.46 -7.76
N GLY A 88 11.38 -3.76 -8.24
CA GLY A 88 12.14 -4.95 -7.84
C GLY A 88 12.40 -5.08 -6.33
N SER A 89 12.71 -3.97 -5.66
CA SER A 89 12.93 -3.92 -4.20
C SER A 89 11.64 -4.14 -3.40
N ILE A 90 10.48 -3.82 -3.97
CA ILE A 90 9.16 -4.00 -3.34
C ILE A 90 8.54 -5.36 -3.71
N SER A 91 8.77 -5.84 -4.94
CA SER A 91 8.11 -7.01 -5.53
C SER A 91 8.58 -8.35 -4.98
N GLY A 92 9.81 -8.41 -4.47
CA GLY A 92 10.40 -9.62 -3.89
C GLY A 92 10.03 -9.88 -2.43
N LYS A 93 9.13 -9.08 -1.84
CA LYS A 93 8.88 -9.04 -0.40
C LYS A 93 7.50 -9.59 -0.06
N THR A 94 7.41 -10.24 1.10
CA THR A 94 6.13 -10.70 1.66
C THR A 94 5.54 -9.59 2.52
N TRP A 95 4.32 -9.18 2.20
CA TRP A 95 3.64 -8.06 2.84
C TRP A 95 2.44 -8.54 3.62
N ILE A 96 2.47 -8.41 4.94
CA ILE A 96 1.42 -8.90 5.83
C ILE A 96 0.72 -7.70 6.46
N LEU A 97 -0.61 -7.71 6.45
CA LEU A 97 -1.40 -6.82 7.29
C LEU A 97 -1.78 -7.59 8.56
N ASP A 98 -1.19 -7.17 9.68
CA ASP A 98 -1.27 -7.83 10.98
C ASP A 98 -2.33 -7.13 11.84
N GLY A 99 -3.58 -7.57 11.68
CA GLY A 99 -4.74 -7.06 12.39
C GLY A 99 -5.99 -6.97 11.51
N ALA A 100 -7.15 -6.79 12.13
CA ALA A 100 -8.39 -6.49 11.44
C ALA A 100 -8.40 -5.03 10.98
N THR A 101 -8.90 -4.77 9.78
CA THR A 101 -9.15 -3.42 9.28
C THR A 101 -10.40 -3.43 8.42
N ASP A 102 -11.06 -2.28 8.34
CA ASP A 102 -12.20 -2.13 7.45
C ASP A 102 -11.76 -2.10 5.99
N ARG A 103 -12.66 -2.63 5.17
CA ARG A 103 -12.55 -2.62 3.72
C ARG A 103 -12.81 -1.20 3.21
N ILE A 104 -11.88 -0.65 2.44
CA ILE A 104 -12.00 0.70 1.89
C ILE A 104 -12.44 0.61 0.43
N SER A 105 -13.54 1.30 0.13
CA SER A 105 -14.04 1.57 -1.21
C SER A 105 -13.97 3.08 -1.50
N PHE A 106 -13.06 3.45 -2.39
CA PHE A 106 -12.89 4.68 -3.19
C PHE A 106 -13.18 4.66 -4.75
N ASP A 107 -14.32 5.21 -5.21
CA ASP A 107 -14.88 4.99 -6.57
C ASP A 107 -13.95 5.36 -7.75
N ARG A 108 -12.99 6.27 -7.57
CA ARG A 108 -11.98 6.60 -8.60
C ARG A 108 -11.18 5.37 -9.05
N TYR A 109 -11.06 4.38 -8.17
CA TYR A 109 -10.43 3.10 -8.46
C TYR A 109 -11.45 1.99 -8.63
N ALA A 110 -12.74 2.28 -8.82
CA ALA A 110 -13.69 1.28 -9.27
C ALA A 110 -13.37 0.92 -10.73
N GLY A 111 -13.10 -0.35 -10.99
CA GLY A 111 -12.85 -0.86 -12.34
C GLY A 111 -13.67 -2.12 -12.58
N LYS A 112 -13.34 -2.87 -13.64
CA LYS A 112 -14.01 -4.14 -14.00
C LYS A 112 -13.94 -5.20 -12.89
N TYR A 113 -13.00 -5.10 -11.95
CA TYR A 113 -12.79 -6.08 -10.89
C TYR A 113 -13.09 -5.48 -9.50
N PRO A 114 -13.59 -6.29 -8.54
CA PRO A 114 -13.89 -5.84 -7.18
C PRO A 114 -12.70 -5.12 -6.57
N TRP A 115 -12.98 -4.01 -5.91
CA TRP A 115 -11.99 -2.96 -5.72
C TRP A 115 -11.88 -2.58 -4.24
N VAL A 116 -11.89 -3.56 -3.36
CA VAL A 116 -11.68 -3.32 -1.93
C VAL A 116 -10.20 -3.20 -1.64
N MET A 117 -9.81 -2.10 -0.97
CA MET A 117 -8.44 -1.90 -0.49
C MET A 117 -8.38 -2.08 1.03
N LEU A 118 -7.23 -2.53 1.51
CA LEU A 118 -6.87 -2.51 2.92
C LEU A 118 -5.67 -1.59 3.09
N ALA A 119 -5.60 -0.90 4.22
CA ALA A 119 -4.54 0.05 4.52
C ALA A 119 -3.79 -0.35 5.80
N GLY A 120 -2.48 -0.18 5.77
CA GLY A 120 -1.65 -0.39 6.94
C GLY A 120 -0.39 0.48 6.94
N LYS A 121 0.28 0.51 8.08
CA LYS A 121 1.51 1.27 8.35
C LYS A 121 2.62 0.38 8.89
N CYS A 122 3.84 0.59 8.41
CA CYS A 122 5.05 -0.05 8.91
C CYS A 122 6.12 1.02 9.20
N GLY A 123 6.81 0.92 10.32
CA GLY A 123 7.91 1.84 10.65
C GLY A 123 9.14 1.60 9.75
N LEU A 124 9.82 2.66 9.33
CA LEU A 124 11.00 2.58 8.45
C LEU A 124 12.10 1.70 9.05
N ALA A 125 12.37 1.81 10.35
CA ALA A 125 13.38 0.99 11.01
C ALA A 125 13.10 -0.52 10.93
N SER A 126 11.82 -0.92 10.94
CA SER A 126 11.42 -2.31 10.74
C SER A 126 11.42 -2.67 9.26
N LEU A 127 10.97 -1.76 8.41
CA LEU A 127 10.84 -1.97 6.98
C LEU A 127 12.19 -2.12 6.30
N ASN A 128 13.19 -1.29 6.64
CA ASN A 128 14.52 -1.29 6.03
C ASN A 128 15.29 -2.61 6.23
N LYS A 129 14.93 -3.41 7.25
CA LYS A 129 15.46 -4.79 7.42
C LYS A 129 14.93 -5.76 6.37
N THR A 130 13.91 -5.36 5.62
CA THR A 130 13.16 -6.21 4.71
C THR A 130 13.10 -5.63 3.30
N CYS A 131 12.89 -4.33 3.14
CA CYS A 131 12.78 -3.58 1.90
C CYS A 131 13.51 -2.24 2.07
N ASP A 132 14.62 -2.08 1.35
CA ASP A 132 15.50 -0.91 1.34
C ASP A 132 15.05 0.17 0.36
N HIS A 133 13.89 0.02 -0.29
CA HIS A 133 13.40 1.02 -1.25
C HIS A 133 13.28 2.43 -0.66
N TRP A 134 13.04 2.53 0.66
CA TRP A 134 12.90 3.78 1.40
C TRP A 134 14.02 4.00 2.42
N SER A 135 15.10 3.21 2.38
CA SER A 135 16.29 3.55 3.15
C SER A 135 16.91 4.81 2.56
N GLU A 136 17.21 5.77 3.44
CA GLU A 136 18.05 6.91 3.12
C GLU A 136 19.50 6.48 2.99
#